data_AF-A0A351HAE1-F1
#
_entry.id   AF-A0A351HAE1-F1
#
_cell.length_a   1.000
_cell.length_b   1.000
_cell.length_c   1.000
_cell.angle_alpha   90.00
_cell.angle_beta   90.00
_cell.angle_gamma   90.00
#
_symmetry.space_group_name_H-M   'P 1'
#
loop_
_entity.id
_entity.type
_entity.pdbx_description
1 polymer ?
#
loop_
_entity_poly.entity_id
_entity_poly.type
_entity_poly.pdbx_seq_one_letter_code
_entity_poly.pdbx_strand_id
1 'polypeptide(L)'
;MVERAIVISDTHGSLTRVKKVLTEVDENTLVIHCGDYLYHGPRNPLPEGYDPMALADFLGKLSNRIIGLRGNCDSEIDLSLVGQEDAPSARSLLINDLELFVTHGDKNYCF
;
A
#
# COMPACT_ATOMS: atom_id res chain seq x y z
N MET A 1 -11.67 -15.24 11.33
CA MET A 1 -11.20 -14.17 12.23
C MET A 1 -9.83 -13.75 11.73
N VAL A 2 -9.60 -12.45 11.53
CA VAL A 2 -8.27 -11.91 11.24
C VAL A 2 -7.47 -11.91 12.53
N GLU A 3 -6.36 -12.65 12.56
CA GLU A 3 -5.48 -12.74 13.75
C GLU A 3 -4.47 -11.60 13.80
N ARG A 4 -3.95 -11.20 12.63
CA ARG A 4 -3.00 -10.11 12.47
C ARG A 4 -3.33 -9.29 11.25
N ALA A 5 -3.19 -7.97 11.39
CA ALA A 5 -3.22 -7.04 10.29
C ALA A 5 -1.96 -6.18 10.33
N ILE A 6 -1.37 -5.94 9.17
CA ILE A 6 -0.28 -4.99 8.98
C ILE A 6 -0.79 -3.87 8.08
N VAL A 7 -0.51 -2.64 8.51
CA VAL A 7 -0.80 -1.43 7.76
C VAL A 7 0.52 -0.80 7.37
N ILE A 8 0.69 -0.55 6.07
CA ILE A 8 1.86 0.14 5.50
C ILE A 8 1.40 1.32 4.64
N SER A 9 2.27 2.30 4.46
CA SER A 9 2.01 3.50 3.65
C SER A 9 3.35 4.07 3.17
N ASP A 10 3.31 4.96 2.17
CA ASP A 10 4.44 5.80 1.76
C ASP A 10 5.69 4.98 1.44
N THR A 11 5.50 3.89 0.67
CA THR A 11 6.61 3.01 0.32
C THR A 11 7.52 3.64 -0.72
N HIS A 12 6.98 4.53 -1.57
CA HIS A 12 7.74 5.47 -2.40
C HIS A 12 8.86 4.79 -3.22
N GLY A 13 8.62 3.59 -3.72
CA GLY A 13 9.58 2.85 -4.54
C GLY A 13 10.66 2.10 -3.76
N SER A 14 10.62 2.09 -2.42
CA SER A 14 11.64 1.42 -1.60
C SER A 14 11.41 -0.10 -1.51
N LEU A 15 12.06 -0.86 -2.40
CA LEU A 15 12.02 -2.32 -2.38
C LEU A 15 12.56 -2.89 -1.06
N THR A 16 13.67 -2.34 -0.57
CA THR A 16 14.33 -2.84 0.64
C THR A 16 13.42 -2.75 1.86
N ARG A 17 12.75 -1.60 2.07
CA ARG A 17 11.85 -1.41 3.21
C ARG A 17 10.63 -2.31 3.11
N VAL A 18 10.03 -2.41 1.92
CA VAL A 18 8.84 -3.24 1.71
C VAL A 18 9.16 -4.71 1.91
N LYS A 19 10.27 -5.22 1.36
CA LYS A 19 10.69 -6.61 1.58
C LYS A 19 10.91 -6.93 3.05
N LYS A 20 11.52 -6.00 3.80
CA LYS A 20 11.75 -6.20 5.23
C LYS A 20 10.46 -6.45 6.01
N VAL A 21 9.36 -5.79 5.62
CA VAL A 21 8.06 -5.95 6.26
C VAL A 21 7.32 -7.18 5.71
N LEU A 22 7.19 -7.27 4.38
CA LEU A 22 6.31 -8.25 3.74
C LEU A 22 6.92 -9.65 3.54
N THR A 23 8.21 -9.85 3.80
CA THR A 23 8.80 -11.20 3.75
C THR A 23 8.50 -12.00 5.02
N GLU A 24 8.21 -11.31 6.14
CA GLU A 24 7.96 -11.96 7.44
C GLU A 24 6.46 -12.21 7.69
N VAL A 25 5.58 -11.78 6.78
CA VAL A 25 4.13 -11.95 6.96
C VAL A 25 3.68 -13.33 6.49
N ASP A 26 2.94 -14.02 7.35
CA ASP A 26 2.31 -15.29 7.01
C ASP A 26 1.08 -15.10 6.11
N GLU A 27 0.54 -16.20 5.59
CA GLU A 27 -0.64 -16.19 4.71
C GLU A 27 -1.93 -15.71 5.40
N ASN A 28 -1.98 -15.75 6.74
CA ASN A 28 -3.14 -15.35 7.53
C ASN A 28 -3.12 -13.88 7.95
N THR A 29 -2.02 -13.16 7.67
CA THR A 29 -1.87 -11.75 7.98
C THR A 29 -2.54 -10.90 6.90
N LEU A 30 -3.51 -10.09 7.31
CA LEU A 30 -4.11 -9.10 6.43
C LEU A 30 -3.12 -7.97 6.14
N VAL A 31 -2.91 -7.62 4.88
CA VAL A 31 -2.05 -6.51 4.49
C VAL A 31 -2.90 -5.37 3.92
N ILE A 32 -2.77 -4.18 4.52
CA ILE A 32 -3.40 -2.95 4.07
C ILE A 32 -2.29 -1.99 3.64
N HIS A 33 -2.36 -1.47 2.42
CA HIS A 33 -1.43 -0.44 1.93
C HIS A 33 -2.18 0.86 1.65
N CYS A 34 -1.83 1.92 2.37
CA CYS A 34 -2.53 3.20 2.35
C CYS A 34 -2.09 4.14 1.21
N GLY A 35 -1.60 3.62 0.08
CA GLY A 35 -1.14 4.44 -1.05
C GLY A 35 0.32 4.92 -1.01
N ASP A 36 0.71 5.63 -2.07
CA ASP A 36 2.05 6.12 -2.40
C ASP A 36 3.06 4.98 -2.56
N TYR A 37 2.82 4.13 -3.57
CA TYR A 37 3.54 2.87 -3.79
C TYR A 37 4.94 3.06 -4.41
N LEU A 38 5.01 3.73 -5.56
CA LEU A 38 6.17 3.67 -6.44
C LEU A 38 6.90 5.00 -6.56
N TYR A 39 6.19 6.05 -6.91
CA TYR A 39 6.79 7.36 -7.12
C TYR A 39 7.26 7.95 -5.79
N HIS A 40 8.53 8.37 -5.70
CA HIS A 40 9.08 8.94 -4.47
C HIS A 40 8.44 10.28 -4.06
N GLY A 41 7.79 10.98 -4.99
CA GLY A 41 7.23 12.30 -4.76
C GLY A 41 8.27 13.42 -4.90
N PRO A 42 7.91 14.58 -5.48
CA PRO A 42 8.87 15.62 -5.85
C PRO A 42 9.50 16.34 -4.65
N ARG A 43 8.94 16.15 -3.45
CA ARG A 43 9.39 16.79 -2.20
C ARG A 43 10.31 15.92 -1.36
N ASN A 44 10.51 14.66 -1.77
CA ASN A 44 11.22 13.68 -0.97
C ASN A 44 12.58 13.33 -1.62
N PRO A 45 13.63 13.07 -0.83
CA PRO A 45 14.81 12.41 -1.34
C PRO A 45 14.47 10.97 -1.78
N LEU A 46 15.29 10.39 -2.66
CA LEU A 46 15.16 8.98 -3.00
C LEU A 46 15.34 8.12 -1.72
N PRO A 47 14.39 7.23 -1.40
CA PRO A 47 14.53 6.37 -0.25
C PRO A 47 15.64 5.33 -0.46
N GLU A 48 16.11 4.77 0.66
CA GLU A 48 17.01 3.62 0.60
C GLU A 48 16.37 2.47 -0.18
N GLY A 49 17.13 1.87 -1.11
CA GLY A 49 16.63 0.77 -1.94
C GLY A 49 15.53 1.19 -2.90
N TYR A 50 15.54 2.44 -3.38
CA TYR A 50 14.63 2.92 -4.42
C TYR A 50 14.83 2.13 -5.72
N ASP A 51 13.86 1.26 -6.00
CA ASP A 51 13.75 0.46 -7.22
C ASP A 51 12.25 0.24 -7.52
N PRO A 52 11.56 1.25 -8.11
CA PRO A 52 10.12 1.19 -8.36
C PRO A 52 9.71 0.01 -9.24
N MET A 53 10.56 -0.38 -10.20
CA MET A 53 10.26 -1.48 -11.11
C MET A 53 10.29 -2.82 -10.38
N ALA A 54 11.33 -3.09 -9.61
CA ALA A 54 11.40 -4.31 -8.83
C ALA A 54 10.37 -4.33 -7.68
N LEU A 55 10.01 -3.16 -7.13
CA LEU A 55 8.93 -3.05 -6.15
C LEU A 55 7.57 -3.37 -6.79
N ALA A 56 7.30 -2.86 -8.00
CA ALA A 56 6.09 -3.19 -8.74
C ALA A 56 5.97 -4.69 -8.99
N ASP A 57 7.03 -5.33 -9.49
CA ASP A 57 7.05 -6.78 -9.69
C ASP A 57 6.81 -7.58 -8.39
N PHE A 58 7.33 -7.08 -7.27
CA PHE A 58 7.16 -7.70 -5.96
C PHE A 58 5.73 -7.56 -5.43
N LEU A 59 5.19 -6.34 -5.45
CA LEU A 59 3.83 -6.05 -4.99
C LEU A 59 2.77 -6.66 -5.91
N GLY A 60 2.99 -6.65 -7.22
CA GLY A 60 2.08 -7.24 -8.21
C GLY A 60 1.85 -8.73 -7.98
N LYS A 61 2.89 -9.48 -7.55
CA LYS A 61 2.78 -10.90 -7.14
C LYS A 61 1.96 -11.10 -5.87
N LEU A 62 1.86 -10.07 -5.03
CA LEU A 62 1.12 -10.06 -3.77
C LEU A 62 -0.20 -9.29 -3.86
N SER A 63 -0.57 -8.78 -5.03
CA SER A 63 -1.70 -7.87 -5.24
C SER A 63 -3.01 -8.40 -4.65
N ASN A 64 -3.32 -9.68 -4.89
CA ASN A 64 -4.52 -10.34 -4.35
C ASN A 64 -4.54 -10.48 -2.83
N ARG A 65 -3.41 -10.26 -2.15
CA ARG A 65 -3.27 -10.30 -0.68
C ARG A 65 -3.26 -8.91 -0.05
N ILE A 66 -3.20 -7.85 -0.85
CA ILE A 66 -3.09 -6.47 -0.40
C ILE A 66 -4.42 -5.76 -0.62
N ILE A 67 -4.97 -5.21 0.46
CA ILE A 67 -6.03 -4.20 0.36
C ILE A 67 -5.34 -2.85 0.13
N GLY A 68 -5.28 -2.44 -1.14
CA GLY A 68 -4.68 -1.18 -1.53
C GLY A 68 -5.66 -0.01 -1.49
N LEU A 69 -5.12 1.16 -1.14
CA LEU A 69 -5.71 2.47 -1.36
C LEU A 69 -4.80 3.30 -2.27
N ARG A 70 -5.37 4.34 -2.88
CA ARG A 70 -4.66 5.30 -3.71
C ARG A 70 -4.21 6.50 -2.88
N GLY A 71 -2.92 6.82 -2.94
CA GLY A 71 -2.33 8.04 -2.40
C GLY A 71 -2.21 9.15 -3.45
N ASN A 72 -1.70 10.31 -3.03
CA ASN A 72 -1.62 11.48 -3.92
C ASN A 72 -0.49 11.40 -4.95
N CYS A 73 0.56 10.60 -4.70
CA CYS A 73 1.64 10.38 -5.65
C CYS A 73 1.32 9.27 -6.66
N ASP A 74 0.26 8.49 -6.43
CA ASP A 74 -0.10 7.35 -7.26
C ASP A 74 -0.83 7.78 -8.55
N SER A 75 -0.18 7.49 -9.68
CA SER A 75 -0.78 7.58 -10.99
C SER A 75 -1.49 6.27 -11.38
N GLU A 76 -2.29 6.31 -12.46
CA GLU A 76 -2.97 5.12 -12.98
C GLU A 76 -1.97 4.02 -13.40
N ILE A 77 -0.82 4.41 -13.95
CA ILE A 77 0.21 3.44 -14.35
C ILE A 77 0.87 2.80 -13.12
N ASP A 78 1.09 3.54 -12.03
CA ASP A 78 1.65 2.98 -10.81
C ASP A 78 0.73 1.91 -10.24
N LEU A 79 -0.56 2.22 -10.14
CA LEU A 79 -1.59 1.31 -9.64
C LEU A 79 -1.73 0.06 -10.51
N SER A 80 -1.69 0.20 -11.84
CA SER A 80 -1.69 -0.96 -12.75
C SER A 80 -0.47 -1.85 -12.58
N LEU A 81 0.73 -1.26 -12.45
CA LEU A 81 1.96 -2.00 -12.25
C LEU A 81 1.98 -2.81 -10.93
N VAL A 82 1.37 -2.30 -9.86
CA VAL A 82 1.26 -3.03 -8.57
C VAL A 82 0.00 -3.90 -8.45
N GLY A 83 -0.85 -3.94 -9.48
CA GLY A 83 -2.10 -4.71 -9.48
C GLY A 83 -3.19 -4.15 -8.54
N GLN A 84 -3.26 -2.83 -8.40
CA GLN A 84 -4.22 -2.09 -7.56
C GLN A 84 -5.00 -1.04 -8.38
N GLU A 85 -5.33 -1.37 -9.63
CA GLU A 85 -5.94 -0.48 -10.64
C GLU A 85 -7.16 0.29 -10.11
N ASP A 86 -8.02 -0.40 -9.36
CA ASP A 86 -9.27 0.15 -8.82
C ASP A 86 -9.15 0.63 -7.37
N ALA A 87 -7.92 0.84 -6.87
CA ALA A 87 -7.72 1.26 -5.48
C ALA A 87 -8.40 2.63 -5.21
N PRO A 88 -9.32 2.70 -4.24
CA PRO A 88 -10.01 3.95 -3.93
C PRO A 88 -9.12 4.85 -3.06
N SER A 89 -9.44 6.16 -3.01
CA SER A 89 -8.75 7.08 -2.09
C SER A 89 -9.18 6.95 -0.62
N ALA A 90 -10.29 6.24 -0.36
CA ALA A 90 -10.74 5.89 0.99
C ALA A 90 -11.59 4.61 0.95
N ARG A 91 -11.59 3.86 2.05
CA ARG A 91 -12.34 2.60 2.19
C ARG A 91 -12.71 2.33 3.64
N SER A 92 -13.94 1.90 3.90
CA SER A 92 -14.31 1.30 5.18
C SER A 92 -14.08 -0.21 5.16
N LEU A 93 -13.48 -0.76 6.20
CA LEU A 93 -13.22 -2.18 6.40
C LEU A 93 -13.85 -2.63 7.71
N LEU A 94 -14.56 -3.76 7.70
CA LEU A 94 -15.02 -4.42 8.91
C LEU A 94 -14.09 -5.61 9.18
N ILE A 95 -13.31 -5.54 10.25
CA ILE A 95 -12.35 -6.58 10.65
C ILE A 95 -12.76 -7.16 12.00
N ASN A 96 -13.19 -8.42 11.98
CA ASN A 96 -13.78 -9.15 13.11
C ASN A 96 -15.07 -8.49 13.64
N ASP A 97 -14.98 -7.31 14.26
CA ASP A 97 -16.09 -6.44 14.68
C ASP A 97 -15.65 -4.96 14.75
N LEU A 98 -14.46 -4.64 14.26
CA LEU A 98 -13.89 -3.30 14.24
C LEU A 98 -14.13 -2.67 12.88
N GLU A 99 -14.83 -1.55 12.85
CA GLU A 99 -14.93 -0.70 11.67
C GLU A 99 -13.72 0.22 11.58
N LEU A 100 -13.01 0.13 10.46
CA LEU A 100 -11.83 0.92 10.16
C LEU A 100 -12.12 1.76 8.92
N PHE A 101 -12.11 3.08 9.08
CA PHE A 101 -12.06 3.99 7.94
C PHE A 101 -10.59 4.23 7.57
N VAL A 102 -10.20 3.78 6.38
CA VAL A 102 -8.82 3.87 5.89
C VAL A 102 -8.77 4.87 4.74
N THR A 103 -7.76 5.74 4.76
CA THR A 103 -7.42 6.68 3.70
C THR A 103 -5.91 6.89 3.70
N HIS A 104 -5.35 7.41 2.61
CA HIS A 104 -3.96 7.84 2.57
C HIS A 104 -3.70 9.05 3.48
N GLY A 105 -4.65 9.98 3.56
CA GLY A 105 -4.54 11.19 4.40
C GLY A 105 -4.22 12.48 3.63
N ASP A 106 -4.16 12.42 2.31
CA ASP A 106 -4.05 13.59 1.43
C ASP A 106 -5.37 14.37 1.29
N LYS A 107 -6.50 13.74 1.64
CA LYS A 107 -7.84 14.32 1.56
C LYS A 107 -8.50 14.34 2.94
N ASN A 108 -9.27 15.40 3.17
CA ASN A 108 -10.11 15.51 4.35
C ASN A 108 -11.45 14.82 4.11
N TYR A 109 -11.83 13.95 5.05
CA TYR A 109 -13.14 13.31 5.09
C TYR A 109 -13.88 13.82 6.33
N CYS A 110 -15.18 14.12 6.19
CA CYS A 110 -16.04 14.47 7.32
C CYS A 110 -16.80 13.21 7.73
N PHE A 111 -16.84 12.93 9.03
CA PHE A 111 -17.50 11.78 9.64
C PHE A 111 -18.61 12.25 10.59
#